data_AF-A0AAW5MZG0-F1
#
_entry.id   AF-A0AAW5MZG0-F1
#
_cell.length_a   1.000
_cell.length_b   1.000
_cell.length_c   1.000
_cell.angle_alpha   90.00
_cell.angle_beta   90.00
_cell.angle_gamma   90.00
#
_symmetry.space_group_name_H-M   'P 1'
#
loop_
_entity.id
_entity.type
_entity.pdbx_description
1 polymer ?
#
loop_
_entity_poly.entity_id
_entity_poly.type
_entity_poly.pdbx_seq_one_letter_code
_entity_poly.pdbx_strand_id
1 'polypeptide(L)' 'IDHQDFNLLPDTIKTLPPVKLDEKTQFIGVVAYFSDDQATEWKQIETVEGTGHHYRLLVHVRQSSIEMKKEDE' A
#
# COMPACT_ATOMS: atom_id res chain seq x y z
N ILE A 1 -9.64 -1.78 -12.82
CA ILE A 1 -9.18 -1.75 -11.41
C ILE A 1 -8.19 -2.89 -11.30
N ASP A 2 -6.91 -2.57 -11.19
CA ASP A 2 -5.87 -3.56 -10.95
C ASP A 2 -5.75 -3.79 -9.44
N HIS A 3 -5.52 -5.02 -9.01
CA HIS A 3 -5.30 -5.37 -7.60
C HIS A 3 -4.18 -6.41 -7.51
N GLN A 4 -3.32 -6.25 -6.51
CA GLN A 4 -2.25 -7.20 -6.24
C GLN A 4 -2.33 -7.61 -4.77
N ASP A 5 -2.53 -8.90 -4.56
CA ASP A 5 -2.66 -9.46 -3.22
C ASP A 5 -1.31 -10.01 -2.75
N PHE A 6 -0.96 -9.68 -1.51
CA PHE A 6 0.29 -10.12 -0.90
C PHE A 6 0.05 -10.63 0.51
N ASN A 7 0.67 -11.76 0.82
CA ASN A 7 0.82 -12.20 2.20
C ASN A 7 2.11 -11.62 2.79
N LEU A 8 1.98 -11.08 4.00
CA LEU A 8 3.09 -10.57 4.82
C LEU A 8 3.06 -11.30 6.16
N LEU A 9 4.21 -11.83 6.57
CA LEU A 9 4.38 -12.38 7.92
C LEU A 9 4.71 -11.24 8.90
N PRO A 10 4.37 -11.37 10.19
CA PRO A 10 4.82 -10.44 11.22
C PRO A 10 6.35 -10.24 11.16
N ASP A 11 6.80 -9.03 11.46
CA ASP A 11 8.22 -8.62 11.48
C ASP A 11 9.00 -8.84 10.17
N THR A 12 8.29 -8.99 9.05
CA THR A 12 8.92 -9.19 7.73
C THR A 12 8.76 -7.96 6.87
N ILE A 13 9.82 -7.62 6.13
CA ILE A 13 9.77 -6.57 5.10
C ILE A 13 9.67 -7.25 3.74
N LYS A 14 8.70 -6.82 2.92
CA LYS A 14 8.55 -7.28 1.54
C LYS A 14 8.65 -6.09 0.61
N THR A 15 9.69 -6.09 -0.22
CA THR A 15 9.84 -5.10 -1.30
C THR A 15 9.09 -5.58 -2.52
N LEU A 16 8.18 -4.76 -3.02
CA LEU A 16 7.48 -5.03 -4.28
C LEU A 16 8.32 -4.52 -5.45
N PRO A 17 8.34 -5.23 -6.59
CA PRO A 17 8.97 -4.70 -7.80
C PRO A 17 8.27 -3.40 -8.24
N PRO A 18 8.96 -2.50 -8.94
CA PRO A 18 8.33 -1.31 -9.51
C PRO A 18 7.15 -1.71 -10.40
N VAL A 19 5.97 -1.16 -10.09
CA VAL A 19 4.77 -1.35 -10.90
C VAL A 19 4.57 -0.10 -11.75
N LYS A 20 4.29 -0.29 -13.04
CA LYS A 20 3.93 0.81 -13.92
C LYS A 20 2.49 1.21 -13.63
N LEU A 21 2.30 2.43 -13.12
CA LEU A 21 0.97 3.01 -12.94
C LEU A 21 0.36 3.36 -14.31
N ASP A 22 -0.96 3.21 -14.45
CA ASP A 22 -1.66 3.72 -15.63
C ASP A 22 -1.73 5.25 -15.54
N GLU A 23 -1.63 5.94 -16.67
CA GLU A 23 -1.65 7.40 -16.75
C GLU A 23 -2.95 8.01 -16.20
N LYS A 24 -4.03 7.22 -16.16
CA LYS A 24 -5.33 7.61 -15.61
C LYS A 24 -5.48 7.27 -14.13
N THR A 25 -4.51 6.59 -13.52
CA THR A 25 -4.56 6.25 -12.10
C THR A 25 -4.21 7.48 -11.27
N GLN A 26 -5.16 7.91 -10.45
CA GLN A 26 -5.03 9.08 -9.58
C GLN A 26 -4.90 8.71 -8.09
N PHE A 27 -5.04 7.43 -7.77
CA PHE A 27 -5.09 6.95 -6.38
C PHE A 27 -4.45 5.58 -6.27
N ILE A 28 -3.71 5.38 -5.18
CA ILE A 28 -3.25 4.07 -4.73
C ILE A 28 -3.97 3.77 -3.42
N GLY A 29 -4.69 2.67 -3.38
CA GLY A 29 -5.32 2.16 -2.17
C GLY A 29 -4.53 0.97 -1.64
N VAL A 30 -4.35 0.92 -0.32
CA VAL A 30 -3.86 -0.28 0.37
C VAL A 30 -4.91 -0.72 1.38
N VAL A 31 -5.22 -2.00 1.30
CA VAL A 31 -6.12 -2.70 2.22
C VAL A 31 -5.33 -3.83 2.84
N ALA A 32 -5.36 -3.97 4.16
CA ALA A 32 -4.86 -5.16 4.82
C ALA A 32 -5.90 -5.79 5.72
N TYR A 33 -5.88 -7.11 5.72
CA TYR A 33 -6.74 -7.96 6.52
C TYR A 33 -5.89 -8.58 7.64
N PHE A 34 -6.22 -8.27 8.88
CA PHE A 34 -5.58 -8.86 10.05
C PHE A 34 -6.25 -10.19 10.40
N SER A 35 -5.45 -11.16 10.85
CA SER A 35 -5.96 -12.48 11.26
C SER A 35 -6.56 -12.49 12.68
N ASP A 36 -6.47 -11.37 13.40
CA ASP A 36 -6.98 -11.25 14.77
C ASP A 36 -8.51 -11.08 14.79
N ASP A 37 -9.16 -11.54 15.85
CA ASP A 37 -10.62 -11.65 15.98
C ASP A 37 -11.35 -10.29 16.09
N GLN A 38 -10.62 -9.22 16.43
CA GLN A 38 -11.06 -7.83 16.39
C GLN A 38 -10.93 -7.20 14.99
N ALA A 39 -10.94 -8.03 13.94
CA ALA A 39 -10.68 -7.74 12.53
C ALA A 39 -11.12 -6.33 12.09
N THR A 40 -10.20 -5.38 12.25
CA THR A 40 -10.36 -4.03 11.74
C THR A 40 -9.77 -4.06 10.34
N GLU A 41 -10.63 -4.25 9.33
CA GLU A 41 -10.23 -4.01 7.94
C GLU A 41 -9.68 -2.60 7.85
N TRP A 42 -8.40 -2.46 7.52
CA TRP A 42 -7.77 -1.17 7.45
C TRP A 42 -7.56 -0.78 5.99
N LYS A 43 -8.05 0.40 5.65
CA LYS A 43 -7.99 0.95 4.30
C LYS A 43 -7.40 2.35 4.36
N GLN A 44 -6.31 2.55 3.63
CA GLN A 44 -5.75 3.87 3.38
C GLN A 44 -5.65 4.12 1.87
N ILE A 45 -5.97 5.34 1.46
CA ILE A 45 -5.91 5.77 0.06
C ILE A 45 -5.00 6.98 0.00
N GLU A 46 -4.14 6.98 -1.00
CA GLU A 46 -3.21 8.05 -1.28
C GLU A 46 -3.38 8.54 -2.71
N THR A 47 -3.46 9.86 -2.89
CA THR A 47 -3.49 10.49 -4.22
C THR A 47 -2.12 10.41 -4.88
N VAL A 48 -2.09 10.10 -6.17
CA VAL A 48 -0.87 10.07 -6.98
C VAL A 48 -1.14 10.71 -8.33
N GLU A 49 -0.11 11.28 -8.93
CA GLU A 49 -0.15 11.75 -10.31
C GLU A 49 0.28 10.62 -11.25
N GLY A 50 -0.54 10.30 -12.24
CA GLY A 50 -0.37 9.11 -13.09
C GLY A 50 0.79 9.19 -14.10
N THR A 51 1.45 10.33 -14.26
CA THR A 51 2.48 10.54 -15.29
C THR A 51 3.72 11.21 -14.72
N GLY A 52 4.91 10.74 -15.13
CA GLY A 52 6.18 11.42 -14.86
C GLY A 52 6.80 11.25 -13.48
N HIS A 53 6.12 10.60 -12.52
CA HIS A 53 6.60 10.46 -11.14
C HIS A 53 6.94 9.01 -10.77
N HIS A 54 8.02 8.84 -9.99
CA HIS A 54 8.35 7.57 -9.35
C HIS A 54 7.96 7.66 -7.88
N TYR A 55 6.89 6.97 -7.49
CA TYR A 55 6.46 6.92 -6.09
C TYR A 55 7.12 5.74 -5.38
N ARG A 56 7.76 6.01 -4.24
CA ARG A 56 8.10 4.99 -3.26
C ARG A 56 7.12 5.08 -2.11
N LEU A 57 6.23 4.09 -2.04
CA LEU A 57 5.31 3.96 -0.91
C LEU A 57 5.86 2.95 0.08
N LEU A 58 6.10 3.41 1.31
CA LEU A 58 6.32 2.53 2.45
C LEU A 58 4.99 2.31 3.15
N VAL A 59 4.62 1.04 3.28
CA VAL A 59 3.46 0.61 4.05
C VAL A 59 3.97 -0.09 5.30
N HIS A 60 3.71 0.49 6.45
CA HIS A 60 4.01 -0.10 7.74
C HIS A 60 2.73 -0.66 8.33
N VAL A 61 2.59 -1.98 8.28
CA VAL A 61 1.48 -2.72 8.89
C VAL A 61 1.88 -3.07 10.33
N ARG A 62 1.21 -2.45 11.30
CA ARG A 62 1.34 -2.75 12.74
C ARG A 62 0.18 -3.62 13.19
N GLN A 63 0.26 -4.16 14.41
CA GLN A 63 -0.73 -5.08 14.98
C GLN A 63 -2.18 -4.54 14.97
N SER A 64 -2.38 -3.21 14.98
CA SER A 64 -3.72 -2.59 14.98
C SER A 64 -3.85 -1.34 14.10
N SER A 65 -2.84 -1.03 13.27
CA SER A 65 -2.86 0.14 12.41
C SER A 65 -2.00 -0.05 11.16
N ILE A 66 -2.34 0.65 10.09
CA ILE A 66 -1.46 0.79 8.92
C ILE A 66 -1.07 2.24 8.80
N GLU A 67 0.21 2.47 8.59
CA GLU A 67 0.78 3.77 8.28
C GLU A 67 1.36 3.70 6.87
N MET A 68 0.87 4.55 5.97
CA MET A 68 1.44 4.71 4.64
C MET A 68 2.25 6.01 4.58
N LYS A 69 3.47 5.92 4.07
CA LYS A 69 4.33 7.07 3.79
C LYS A 69 4.73 7.06 2.33
N LYS A 70 4.58 8.22 1.69
CA LYS A 70 5.25 8.51 0.42
C LYS A 70 6.59 9.11 0.75
N GLU A 71 7.66 8.58 0.17
CA GLU A 71 8.86 9.37 0.01
C GLU A 71 8.62 10.31 -1.17
N ASP A 72 8.43 11.59 -0.87
CA ASP A 72 8.59 12.66 -1.86
C ASP A 72 10.09 12.98 -1.97
N GLU A 73 10.59 13.10 -3.21
CA GLU A 73 11.99 13.42 -3.52
C GLU A 73 12.34 14.89 -3.17
#